data_AF-A0A933XZI4-F1
#
_entry.id   AF-A0A933XZI4-F1
#
_cell.length_a   1.000
_cell.length_b   1.000
_cell.length_c   1.000
_cell.angle_alpha   90.00
_cell.angle_beta   90.00
_cell.angle_gamma   90.00
#
_symmetry.space_group_name_H-M   'P 1'
#
loop_
_entity.id
_entity.type
_entity.pdbx_description
1 polymer ?
#
loop_
_entity_poly.entity_id
_entity_poly.type
_entity_poly.pdbx_seq_one_letter_code
_entity_poly.pdbx_strand_id
1 'polypeptide(L)'
;MADALRAAGATVEIHDDHFASDTADEEWIREVGARGWIVLTRDERIRYRPLERRAVVEARVRLFCVTGGRMKGADMAAVLTHQLRKLENVSRSEPAPFIARVTRSRVLVSRLRR
;
A
#
# COMPACT_ATOMS: atom_id res chain seq x y z
N MET A 1 -3.77 -6.12 -12.61
CA MET A 1 -4.06 -5.18 -11.50
C MET A 1 -3.56 -3.79 -11.86
N ALA A 2 -2.27 -3.63 -12.18
CA ALA A 2 -1.72 -2.34 -12.61
C ALA A 2 -2.53 -1.71 -13.77
N ASP A 3 -2.88 -2.48 -14.80
CA ASP A 3 -3.61 -1.95 -15.95
C ASP A 3 -5.00 -1.42 -15.59
N ALA A 4 -5.72 -2.07 -14.68
CA ALA A 4 -7.03 -1.60 -14.23
C ALA A 4 -6.95 -0.29 -13.43
N LEU A 5 -5.88 -0.11 -12.66
CA LEU A 5 -5.62 1.14 -11.93
C LEU A 5 -5.15 2.25 -12.88
N ARG A 6 -4.31 1.92 -13.85
CA ARG A 6 -3.89 2.85 -14.92
C ARG A 6 -5.07 3.31 -15.76
N ALA A 7 -5.95 2.38 -16.15
CA ALA A 7 -7.20 2.71 -16.86
C ALA A 7 -8.15 3.57 -16.01
N ALA A 8 -8.07 3.49 -14.67
CA ALA A 8 -8.80 4.34 -13.75
C ALA A 8 -8.12 5.70 -13.48
N GLY A 9 -7.00 5.99 -14.16
CA GLY A 9 -6.29 7.27 -14.08
C GLY A 9 -5.15 7.33 -13.05
N ALA A 10 -4.83 6.22 -12.38
CA ALA A 10 -3.70 6.18 -11.45
C ALA A 10 -2.36 6.00 -12.19
N THR A 11 -1.31 6.69 -11.73
CA THR A 11 0.07 6.32 -12.10
C THR A 11 0.51 5.15 -11.23
N VAL A 12 0.95 4.05 -11.85
CA VAL A 12 1.24 2.80 -11.15
C VAL A 12 2.58 2.24 -11.57
N GLU A 13 3.43 2.04 -10.55
CA GLU A 13 4.71 1.34 -10.62
C GLU A 13 4.51 -0.09 -10.10
N ILE A 14 5.13 -1.07 -10.77
CA ILE A 14 5.10 -2.47 -10.35
C ILE A 14 6.35 -2.73 -9.51
N HIS A 15 6.18 -3.35 -8.34
CA HIS A 15 7.29 -3.66 -7.43
C HIS A 15 8.47 -4.34 -8.13
N ASP A 16 8.19 -5.41 -8.88
CA ASP A 16 9.22 -6.25 -9.53
C ASP A 16 9.94 -5.54 -10.70
N ASP A 17 9.43 -4.39 -11.17
CA ASP A 17 10.13 -3.56 -12.16
C ASP A 17 11.25 -2.71 -11.51
N HIS A 18 11.19 -2.52 -10.19
CA HIS A 18 12.12 -1.65 -9.43
C HIS A 18 13.01 -2.41 -8.46
N PHE A 19 12.56 -3.57 -7.99
CA PHE A 19 13.23 -4.32 -6.92
C PHE A 19 13.36 -5.80 -7.31
N ALA A 20 14.54 -6.36 -7.05
CA ALA A 20 14.75 -7.80 -7.21
C ALA A 20 13.86 -8.58 -6.22
N SER A 21 13.45 -9.79 -6.60
CA SER A 21 12.53 -10.60 -5.77
C SER A 21 13.08 -10.99 -4.39
N ASP A 22 14.39 -10.88 -4.19
CA ASP A 22 15.10 -11.14 -2.94
C ASP A 22 15.48 -9.86 -2.16
N THR A 23 15.08 -8.69 -2.65
CA THR A 23 15.28 -7.41 -1.95
C THR A 23 14.58 -7.45 -0.60
N ALA A 24 15.30 -7.09 0.47
CA ALA A 24 14.75 -7.09 1.81
C ALA A 24 13.60 -6.08 1.96
N ASP A 25 12.57 -6.42 2.74
CA ASP A 25 11.39 -5.56 2.84
C ASP A 25 11.72 -4.15 3.34
N GLU A 26 12.64 -4.04 4.29
CA GLU A 26 13.10 -2.77 4.85
C GLU A 26 13.81 -1.87 3.82
N GLU A 27 14.45 -2.47 2.82
CA GLU A 27 15.20 -1.76 1.78
C GLU A 27 14.24 -1.11 0.78
N TRP A 28 13.34 -1.90 0.19
CA TRP A 28 12.38 -1.33 -0.78
C TRP A 28 11.40 -0.37 -0.11
N ILE A 29 11.01 -0.60 1.16
CA ILE A 29 10.16 0.33 1.92
C ILE A 29 10.83 1.69 2.07
N ARG A 30 12.15 1.71 2.34
CA ARG A 30 12.92 2.96 2.46
C ARG A 30 12.94 3.71 1.14
N GLU A 31 13.17 3.01 0.04
CA GLU A 31 13.20 3.60 -1.31
C GLU A 31 11.84 4.17 -1.70
N VAL A 32 10.76 3.43 -1.48
CA VAL A 32 9.38 3.90 -1.70
C VAL A 32 9.10 5.18 -0.90
N GLY A 33 9.53 5.23 0.36
CA GLY A 33 9.40 6.41 1.21
C GLY A 33 10.16 7.62 0.66
N ALA A 34 11.42 7.41 0.22
CA ALA A 34 12.24 8.45 -0.39
C ALA A 34 11.62 9.02 -1.68
N ARG A 35 10.97 8.16 -2.48
CA ARG A 35 10.24 8.56 -3.71
C ARG A 35 8.87 9.20 -3.44
N GLY A 36 8.41 9.19 -2.18
CA GLY A 36 7.08 9.68 -1.81
C GLY A 36 5.93 8.81 -2.35
N TRP A 37 6.21 7.56 -2.72
CA TRP A 37 5.25 6.63 -3.29
C TRP A 37 4.28 6.08 -2.24
N ILE A 38 3.11 5.64 -2.72
CA ILE A 38 2.08 4.99 -1.90
C ILE A 38 2.12 3.49 -2.19
N VAL A 39 2.16 2.68 -1.14
CA VAL A 39 2.18 1.22 -1.27
C VAL A 39 0.76 0.67 -1.33
N LEU A 40 0.48 -0.16 -2.33
CA LEU A 40 -0.70 -1.02 -2.41
C LEU A 40 -0.24 -2.47 -2.31
N THR A 41 -0.66 -3.19 -1.27
CA THR A 41 -0.22 -4.58 -1.05
C THR A 41 -1.35 -5.49 -0.56
N ARG A 42 -1.19 -6.80 -0.77
CA ARG A 42 -1.99 -7.85 -0.14
C ARG A 42 -1.30 -8.51 1.04
N ASP A 43 -0.03 -8.23 1.26
CA ASP A 43 0.68 -8.83 2.38
C ASP A 43 0.21 -8.16 3.66
N GLU A 44 -0.70 -8.83 4.37
CA GLU A 44 -1.15 -8.39 5.68
C GLU A 44 -0.05 -8.54 6.74
N ARG A 45 0.96 -9.38 6.51
CA ARG A 45 2.03 -9.66 7.48
C ARG A 45 2.92 -8.46 7.74
N ILE A 46 3.03 -7.54 6.77
CA ILE A 46 3.74 -6.26 6.91
C ILE A 46 3.25 -5.41 8.09
N ARG A 47 2.01 -5.62 8.50
CA ARG A 47 1.38 -4.93 9.63
C ARG A 47 1.79 -5.47 10.99
N TYR A 48 2.37 -6.67 11.02
CA TYR A 48 2.67 -7.41 12.25
C TYR A 48 4.17 -7.66 12.42
N ARG A 49 4.94 -7.67 11.34
CA ARG A 49 6.40 -7.85 11.40
C ARG A 49 7.08 -6.57 11.94
N PRO A 50 7.79 -6.64 13.08
CA PRO A 50 8.32 -5.44 13.74
C PRO A 50 9.28 -4.62 12.88
N LEU A 51 10.17 -5.28 12.12
CA LEU A 51 11.15 -4.64 11.25
C LEU A 51 10.48 -3.85 10.13
N GLU A 52 9.55 -4.46 9.42
CA GLU A 52 8.79 -3.81 8.36
C GLU A 52 7.94 -2.64 8.87
N ARG A 53 7.27 -2.80 10.01
CA ARG A 53 6.53 -1.69 10.64
C ARG A 53 7.45 -0.52 10.96
N ARG A 54 8.65 -0.82 11.50
CA ARG A 54 9.65 0.20 11.81
C ARG A 54 10.12 0.90 10.53
N ALA A 55 10.41 0.15 9.47
CA ALA A 55 10.77 0.70 8.17
C ALA A 55 9.68 1.63 7.61
N VAL A 56 8.40 1.23 7.68
CA VAL A 56 7.26 2.09 7.26
C VAL A 56 7.22 3.39 8.05
N VAL A 57 7.48 3.33 9.36
CA VAL A 57 7.48 4.52 10.23
C VAL A 57 8.64 5.45 9.90
N GLU A 58 9.85 4.91 9.84
CA GLU A 58 11.08 5.67 9.59
C GLU A 58 11.09 6.28 8.19
N ALA A 59 10.65 5.53 7.18
CA ALA A 59 10.55 5.99 5.80
C ALA A 59 9.31 6.86 5.51
N ARG A 60 8.47 7.13 6.52
CA ARG A 60 7.23 7.91 6.40
C ARG A 60 6.31 7.39 5.28
N VAL A 61 6.19 6.08 5.14
CA VAL A 61 5.42 5.45 4.07
C VAL A 61 3.91 5.48 4.37
N ARG A 62 3.14 5.71 3.31
CA ARG A 62 1.68 5.53 3.29
C ARG A 62 1.38 4.17 2.68
N LEU A 63 0.90 3.23 3.48
CA LEU A 63 0.67 1.86 3.04
C LEU A 63 -0.81 1.49 3.15
N PHE A 64 -1.36 0.99 2.05
CA PHE A 64 -2.70 0.42 1.98
C PHE A 64 -2.62 -1.09 1.76
N CYS A 65 -3.16 -1.84 2.70
CA CYS A 65 -3.21 -3.29 2.67
C CYS A 65 -4.63 -3.75 2.32
N VAL A 66 -4.81 -4.42 1.19
CA VAL A 66 -6.10 -4.99 0.78
C VAL A 66 -6.37 -6.25 1.60
N THR A 67 -7.44 -6.21 2.38
CA THR A 67 -7.84 -7.28 3.30
C THR A 67 -9.21 -7.84 2.91
N GLY A 68 -9.39 -9.15 3.00
CA GLY A 68 -10.70 -9.79 2.79
C GLY A 68 -10.68 -11.22 2.24
N GLY A 69 -9.84 -12.09 2.79
CA GLY A 69 -9.81 -13.51 2.45
C GLY A 69 -9.10 -13.83 1.12
N ARG A 70 -9.39 -15.00 0.53
CA ARG A 70 -8.78 -15.48 -0.72
C ARG A 70 -9.30 -14.71 -1.94
N MET A 71 -8.93 -13.44 -2.07
CA MET A 71 -9.17 -12.65 -3.28
C MET A 71 -8.12 -12.94 -4.34
N LYS A 72 -8.53 -13.13 -5.60
CA LYS A 72 -7.61 -13.24 -6.75
C LYS A 72 -7.12 -11.86 -7.18
N GLY A 73 -6.15 -11.83 -8.11
CA GLY A 73 -5.59 -10.59 -8.64
C GLY A 73 -6.62 -9.63 -9.26
N ALA A 74 -7.64 -10.17 -9.93
CA ALA A 74 -8.73 -9.39 -10.51
C ALA A 74 -9.64 -8.77 -9.43
N ASP A 75 -9.94 -9.51 -8.36
CA ASP A 75 -10.77 -9.00 -7.25
C ASP A 75 -10.08 -7.83 -6.54
N MET A 76 -8.76 -7.92 -6.33
CA MET A 76 -7.99 -6.80 -5.79
C MET A 76 -8.08 -5.56 -6.66
N ALA A 77 -7.91 -5.74 -7.97
CA ALA A 77 -7.95 -4.65 -8.92
C ALA A 77 -9.31 -3.96 -8.86
N ALA A 78 -10.41 -4.72 -8.84
CA ALA A 78 -11.75 -4.19 -8.69
C ALA A 78 -11.94 -3.42 -7.37
N VAL A 79 -11.44 -3.95 -6.25
CA VAL A 79 -11.49 -3.26 -4.94
C VAL A 79 -10.72 -1.95 -4.96
N LEU A 80 -9.48 -1.97 -5.45
CA LEU A 80 -8.63 -0.78 -5.48
C LEU A 80 -9.17 0.27 -6.45
N THR A 81 -9.63 -0.11 -7.64
CA THR A 81 -10.26 0.79 -8.59
C THR A 81 -11.54 1.40 -8.03
N HIS A 82 -12.39 0.60 -7.37
CA HIS A 82 -13.60 1.10 -6.71
C HIS A 82 -13.29 2.10 -5.58
N GLN A 83 -12.19 1.85 -4.85
CA GLN A 83 -11.79 2.68 -3.70
C GLN A 83 -10.83 3.81 -4.06
N LEU A 84 -10.43 3.97 -5.33
CA LEU A 84 -9.30 4.82 -5.73
C LEU A 84 -9.43 6.26 -5.21
N ARG A 85 -10.59 6.88 -5.40
CA ARG A 85 -10.90 8.22 -4.86
C ARG A 85 -10.76 8.30 -3.34
N LYS A 86 -11.14 7.25 -2.61
CA LYS A 86 -11.01 7.20 -1.15
C LYS A 86 -9.55 7.05 -0.73
N LEU A 87 -8.76 6.26 -1.45
CA LEU A 87 -7.31 6.11 -1.21
C LEU A 87 -6.59 7.44 -1.43
N GLU A 88 -6.91 8.16 -2.50
CA GLU A 88 -6.39 9.50 -2.79
C GLU A 88 -6.73 10.49 -1.67
N ASN A 89 -8.00 10.54 -1.26
CA ASN A 89 -8.45 11.43 -0.20
C ASN A 89 -7.74 11.15 1.12
N VAL A 90 -7.64 9.87 1.52
CA VAL A 90 -6.91 9.47 2.74
C VAL A 90 -5.42 9.83 2.64
N SER A 91 -4.80 9.63 1.47
CA SER A 91 -3.39 9.94 1.27
C SER A 91 -3.08 11.44 1.39
N ARG A 92 -4.06 12.30 1.06
CA ARG A 92 -3.98 13.76 1.20
C ARG A 92 -4.31 14.23 2.61
N SER A 93 -5.31 13.63 3.26
CA SER A 93 -5.80 14.11 4.57
C SER A 93 -5.03 13.54 5.76
N GLU A 94 -4.49 12.32 5.64
CA GLU A 94 -3.76 11.68 6.74
C GLU A 94 -2.25 11.90 6.61
N PRO A 95 -1.59 12.38 7.67
CA PRO A 95 -0.14 12.53 7.66
C PRO A 95 0.52 11.15 7.64
N ALA A 96 1.58 11.02 6.85
CA ALA A 96 2.43 9.84 6.91
C ALA A 96 3.25 9.81 8.22
N PRO A 97 3.60 8.63 8.75
CA PRO A 97 3.30 7.29 8.22
C PRO A 97 1.93 6.77 8.65
N PHE A 98 1.33 5.90 7.83
CA PHE A 98 0.17 5.10 8.25
C PHE A 98 0.14 3.75 7.54
N ILE A 99 -0.52 2.79 8.19
CA ILE A 99 -1.00 1.58 7.52
C ILE A 99 -2.52 1.55 7.57
N ALA A 100 -3.16 1.54 6.40
CA ALA A 100 -4.59 1.46 6.24
C ALA A 100 -5.00 0.09 5.71
N ARG A 101 -6.15 -0.41 6.17
CA ARG A 101 -6.80 -1.58 5.59
C ARG A 101 -7.79 -1.13 4.52
N VAL A 102 -7.79 -1.81 3.39
CA VAL A 102 -8.74 -1.61 2.29
C VAL A 102 -9.60 -2.85 2.19
N THR A 103 -10.90 -2.68 2.36
CA THR A 103 -11.91 -3.72 2.09
C THR A 103 -12.75 -3.31 0.89
N ARG A 104 -13.64 -4.19 0.45
CA ARG A 104 -14.62 -3.91 -0.61
C ARG A 104 -15.45 -2.64 -0.35
N SER A 105 -15.67 -2.27 0.92
CA SER A 105 -16.57 -1.17 1.29
C SER A 105 -15.93 -0.06 2.11
N ARG A 106 -14.74 -0.27 2.70
CA ARG A 106 -14.12 0.71 3.62
C ARG A 106 -12.62 0.83 3.43
N VAL A 107 -12.09 2.01 3.75
CA VAL A 107 -10.68 2.28 3.97
C VAL A 107 -10.52 2.69 5.43
N LEU A 108 -9.78 1.90 6.20
CA LEU A 108 -9.64 2.04 7.66
C LEU A 108 -8.18 2.31 8.01
N VAL A 109 -7.90 3.55 8.38
CA VAL A 109 -6.55 4.00 8.74
C VAL A 109 -6.23 3.56 10.17
N SER A 110 -5.08 2.90 10.36
CA SER A 110 -4.55 2.60 11.69
C SER A 110 -3.44 3.58 12.02
N ARG A 111 -3.56 4.29 13.14
CA ARG A 111 -2.46 5.15 13.62
C ARG A 111 -1.32 4.26 14.08
N LEU A 112 -0.16 4.42 13.46
CA LEU A 112 1.08 3.84 13.95
C LEU A 112 1.52 4.66 15.17
N ARG A 113 1.48 4.05 16.36
CA ARG A 113 2.11 4.64 17.54
C ARG A 113 3.63 4.58 17.31
N ARG A 114 4.30 5.71 17.55
CA ARG A 114 5.76 5.80 17.58
C ARG A 114 6.31 4.96 18.72
#